data_AF-A0A942IYB1-F1
#
_entry.id   AF-A0A942IYB1-F1
#
_cell.length_a   1.000
_cell.length_b   1.000
_cell.length_c   1.000
_cell.angle_alpha   90.00
_cell.angle_beta   90.00
_cell.angle_gamma   90.00
#
_symmetry.space_group_name_H-M   'P 1'
#
loop_
_entity.id
_entity.type
_entity.pdbx_description
1 polymer ?
#
loop_
_entity_poly.entity_id
_entity_poly.type
_entity_poly.pdbx_seq_one_letter_code
_entity_poly.pdbx_strand_id
1 'polypeptide(L)'
;MTLYVSEPPMPYSARPPAVVDANVLVAFVFGEPECEEAMARLHPYTLHAPALLPFEIANVAMNKLRRGQASPQDLAARLEGFDFGLIRLAETPPAGVFDLAQRYRLSAYDASYLWLAVELRAPLLTFDGKLATAAADCMVNLPPPEGTNPTP
;
A
#
# COMPACT_ATOMS: atom_id res chain seq x y z
N MET A 1 -41.15 17.32 -29.62
CA MET A 1 -39.84 17.99 -29.57
C MET A 1 -38.98 17.14 -28.64
N THR A 2 -37.94 16.48 -29.17
CA THR A 2 -37.20 15.44 -28.45
C THR A 2 -35.81 15.97 -28.13
N LEU A 3 -35.46 16.01 -26.84
CA LEU A 3 -34.13 16.37 -26.36
C LEU A 3 -33.26 15.12 -26.39
N TYR A 4 -32.20 15.14 -27.20
CA TYR A 4 -31.18 14.10 -27.22
C TYR A 4 -29.99 14.62 -26.41
N VAL A 5 -29.70 13.95 -25.30
CA VAL A 5 -28.53 14.24 -24.45
C VAL A 5 -27.50 13.14 -24.70
N SER A 6 -26.28 13.54 -25.06
CA SER A 6 -25.12 12.65 -25.17
C SER A 6 -24.08 13.12 -24.16
N GLU A 7 -23.97 12.41 -23.05
CA GLU A 7 -22.92 12.61 -22.06
C GLU A 7 -21.73 11.68 -22.39
N PRO A 8 -20.48 12.08 -22.11
CA PRO A 8 -19.36 11.15 -22.17
C PRO A 8 -19.64 9.98 -21.21
N PRO A 9 -19.19 8.75 -21.50
CA PRO A 9 -19.29 7.67 -20.53
C PRO A 9 -18.64 8.15 -19.23
N MET A 10 -19.44 8.29 -18.18
CA MET A 10 -18.94 8.52 -16.82
C MET A 10 -17.75 7.57 -16.62
N PRO A 11 -16.56 8.04 -16.24
CA PRO A 11 -15.44 7.14 -16.05
C PRO A 11 -15.87 6.11 -15.01
N TYR A 12 -15.93 4.86 -15.46
CA TYR A 12 -16.17 3.65 -14.69
C TYR A 12 -15.46 3.76 -13.34
N SER A 13 -16.22 3.60 -12.24
CA SER A 13 -15.79 3.61 -10.83
C SER A 13 -14.28 3.79 -10.61
N ALA A 14 -13.85 4.98 -10.20
CA ALA A 14 -12.51 5.16 -9.67
C ALA A 14 -12.28 4.11 -8.57
N ARG A 15 -11.34 3.18 -8.79
CA ARG A 15 -11.01 2.16 -7.78
C ARG A 15 -10.57 2.90 -6.52
N PRO A 16 -11.18 2.64 -5.35
CA PRO A 16 -10.79 3.32 -4.13
C PRO A 16 -9.30 3.13 -3.86
N PRO A 17 -8.61 4.10 -3.24
CA PRO A 17 -7.22 3.92 -2.87
C PRO A 17 -7.10 2.84 -1.79
N ALA A 18 -5.99 2.11 -1.80
CA ALA A 18 -5.53 1.30 -0.68
C ALA A 18 -4.01 1.40 -0.57
N VAL A 19 -3.50 1.41 0.65
CA VAL A 19 -2.07 1.31 0.89
C VAL A 19 -1.70 -0.17 0.97
N VAL A 20 -0.71 -0.59 0.19
CA VAL A 20 -0.23 -1.97 0.16
C VAL A 20 1.17 -2.05 0.77
N ASP A 21 1.35 -2.97 1.71
CA ASP A 21 2.63 -3.27 2.36
C ASP A 21 3.53 -4.13 1.45
N ALA A 22 4.84 -3.98 1.60
CA ALA A 22 5.86 -4.76 0.90
C ALA A 22 5.63 -6.27 1.08
N ASN A 23 5.28 -6.72 2.29
CA ASN A 23 5.08 -8.16 2.56
C ASN A 23 3.94 -8.78 1.73
N VAL A 24 2.93 -7.99 1.32
CA VAL A 24 1.85 -8.44 0.44
C VAL A 24 2.36 -8.58 -1.00
N LEU A 25 3.19 -7.65 -1.46
CA LEU A 25 3.73 -7.65 -2.82
C LEU A 25 4.86 -8.67 -3.01
N VAL A 26 5.59 -8.99 -1.94
CA VAL A 26 6.59 -10.07 -1.93
C VAL A 26 5.99 -11.39 -2.40
N ALA A 27 4.75 -11.68 -1.99
CA ALA A 27 4.06 -12.89 -2.42
C ALA A 27 3.88 -12.95 -3.94
N PHE A 28 3.61 -11.80 -4.57
CA PHE A 28 3.51 -11.68 -6.02
C PHE A 28 4.88 -11.78 -6.71
N VAL A 29 5.85 -10.96 -6.28
CA VAL A 29 7.17 -10.86 -6.92
C VAL A 29 7.92 -12.19 -6.90
N PHE A 30 7.85 -12.90 -5.78
CA PHE A 30 8.61 -14.14 -5.58
C PHE A 30 7.76 -15.42 -5.74
N GLY A 31 6.47 -15.28 -6.04
CA GLY A 31 5.56 -16.42 -6.26
C GLY A 31 5.35 -17.25 -5.00
N GLU A 32 5.15 -16.59 -3.85
CA GLU A 32 4.85 -17.27 -2.59
C GLU A 32 3.42 -17.83 -2.60
N PRO A 33 3.11 -18.84 -1.76
CA PRO A 33 1.79 -19.45 -1.68
C PRO A 33 0.63 -18.47 -1.46
N GLU A 34 0.88 -17.35 -0.76
CA GLU A 34 -0.10 -16.33 -0.43
C GLU A 34 -0.50 -15.44 -1.61
N CYS A 35 0.11 -15.61 -2.78
CA CYS A 35 -0.13 -14.77 -3.97
C CYS A 35 -1.60 -14.71 -4.39
N GLU A 36 -2.33 -15.83 -4.37
CA GLU A 36 -3.74 -15.87 -4.76
C GLU A 36 -4.63 -15.07 -3.81
N GLU A 37 -4.41 -15.21 -2.49
CA GLU A 37 -5.14 -14.42 -1.49
C GLU A 37 -4.81 -12.93 -1.60
N ALA A 38 -3.53 -12.59 -1.75
CA ALA A 38 -3.10 -11.20 -1.94
C ALA A 38 -3.79 -10.58 -3.17
N MET A 39 -3.79 -11.28 -4.30
CA MET A 39 -4.39 -10.79 -5.56
C MET A 39 -5.89 -10.54 -5.44
N ALA A 40 -6.63 -11.45 -4.79
CA ALA A 40 -8.07 -11.31 -4.59
C ALA A 40 -8.41 -10.04 -3.78
N ARG A 41 -7.56 -9.67 -2.81
CA ARG A 41 -7.76 -8.48 -1.97
C ARG A 41 -7.27 -7.18 -2.60
N LEU A 42 -6.29 -7.24 -3.51
CA LEU A 42 -5.73 -6.05 -4.17
C LEU A 42 -6.56 -5.57 -5.36
N HIS A 43 -7.21 -6.49 -6.10
CA HIS A 43 -7.92 -6.20 -7.34
C HIS A 43 -8.90 -5.00 -7.32
N PRO A 44 -9.69 -4.75 -6.26
CA PRO A 44 -10.66 -3.65 -6.27
C PRO A 44 -10.04 -2.26 -6.07
N TYR A 45 -8.75 -2.15 -5.72
CA TYR A 45 -8.13 -0.89 -5.31
C TYR A 45 -7.18 -0.27 -6.34
N THR A 46 -6.99 1.05 -6.23
CA THR A 46 -5.81 1.73 -6.74
C THR A 46 -4.72 1.62 -5.67
N LEU A 47 -3.59 0.99 -5.98
CA LEU A 47 -2.56 0.70 -4.99
C LEU A 47 -1.64 1.90 -4.76
N HIS A 48 -1.38 2.20 -3.50
CA HIS A 48 -0.43 3.20 -3.03
C HIS A 48 0.59 2.56 -2.09
N ALA A 49 1.81 3.08 -2.08
CA ALA A 49 2.84 2.66 -1.12
C ALA A 49 3.85 3.79 -0.88
N PRO A 50 4.58 3.78 0.24
CA PRO A 50 5.71 4.67 0.45
C PRO A 50 6.78 4.48 -0.64
N ALA A 51 7.51 5.54 -0.98
CA ALA A 51 8.65 5.49 -1.90
C ALA A 51 9.78 4.53 -1.44
N LEU A 52 9.71 4.09 -0.19
CA LEU A 52 10.56 3.05 0.38
C LEU A 52 10.32 1.66 -0.25
N LEU A 53 9.12 1.37 -0.74
CA LEU A 53 8.69 0.03 -1.17
C LEU A 53 9.71 -0.69 -2.07
N PRO A 54 10.28 -0.09 -3.13
CA PRO A 54 11.24 -0.77 -3.99
C PRO A 54 12.49 -1.26 -3.25
N PHE A 55 12.94 -0.51 -2.23
CA PHE A 55 14.08 -0.90 -1.40
C PHE A 55 13.76 -2.09 -0.50
N GLU A 56 12.54 -2.18 0.01
CA GLU A 56 12.10 -3.33 0.80
C GLU A 56 12.00 -4.60 -0.05
N ILE A 57 11.44 -4.50 -1.26
CA ILE A 57 11.40 -5.63 -2.20
C ILE A 57 12.83 -6.08 -2.57
N ALA A 58 13.74 -5.15 -2.83
CA ALA A 58 15.15 -5.47 -3.08
C ALA A 58 15.84 -6.11 -1.85
N ASN A 59 15.55 -5.64 -0.63
CA ASN A 59 16.08 -6.23 0.59
C ASN A 59 15.56 -7.66 0.82
N VAL A 60 14.31 -7.94 0.45
CA VAL A 60 13.77 -9.31 0.47
C VAL A 60 14.51 -10.21 -0.52
N ALA A 61 14.76 -9.74 -1.74
CA ALA A 61 15.60 -10.48 -2.70
C ALA A 61 16.99 -10.78 -2.12
N MET A 62 17.65 -9.78 -1.51
CA MET A 62 18.95 -9.97 -0.87
C MET A 62 18.91 -10.99 0.27
N ASN A 63 17.85 -11.00 1.07
CA ASN A 63 17.67 -11.97 2.14
C ASN A 63 17.45 -13.39 1.60
N LYS A 64 16.68 -13.55 0.51
CA LYS A 64 16.52 -14.84 -0.19
C LYS A 64 17.84 -15.36 -0.75
N LEU A 65 18.66 -14.48 -1.34
CA LEU A 65 19.99 -14.80 -1.85
C LEU A 65 20.90 -15.29 -0.71
N ARG A 66 20.98 -14.55 0.39
CA ARG A 66 21.81 -14.90 1.57
C ARG A 66 21.42 -16.25 2.19
N ARG A 67 20.15 -16.62 2.08
CA ARG A 67 19.61 -17.90 2.56
C ARG A 67 19.75 -19.04 1.54
N GLY A 68 20.30 -18.79 0.35
CA GLY A 68 20.45 -19.79 -0.71
C GLY A 68 19.13 -20.26 -1.31
N GLN A 69 18.07 -19.45 -1.23
CA GLN A 69 16.72 -19.84 -1.67
C GLN A 69 16.47 -19.64 -3.17
N ALA A 70 17.29 -18.83 -3.84
CA ALA A 70 17.22 -18.55 -5.27
C ALA A 70 18.58 -18.07 -5.79
N SER A 71 18.82 -18.21 -7.10
CA SER A 71 20.04 -17.70 -7.71
C SER A 71 20.00 -16.17 -7.88
N PRO A 72 21.15 -15.48 -7.96
CA PRO A 72 21.19 -14.05 -8.28
C PRO A 72 20.44 -13.71 -9.58
N GLN A 73 20.56 -14.56 -10.60
CA GLN A 73 19.93 -14.38 -11.91
C GLN A 73 18.40 -14.46 -11.80
N ASP A 74 17.88 -15.46 -11.07
CA ASP A 74 16.43 -15.60 -10.87
C ASP A 74 15.84 -14.41 -10.12
N LEU A 75 16.54 -13.93 -9.09
CA LEU A 75 16.10 -12.77 -8.30
C LEU A 75 16.11 -11.48 -9.12
N ALA A 76 17.16 -11.25 -9.91
CA ALA A 76 17.24 -10.09 -10.81
C ALA A 76 16.10 -10.11 -11.83
N ALA A 77 15.86 -11.25 -12.48
CA ALA A 77 14.77 -11.41 -13.45
C ALA A 77 13.38 -11.15 -12.84
N ARG A 78 13.15 -11.57 -11.59
CA ARG A 78 11.89 -11.30 -10.87
C ARG A 78 11.70 -9.83 -10.52
N LEU A 79 12.77 -9.15 -10.10
CA LEU A 79 12.74 -7.71 -9.82
C LEU A 79 12.49 -6.90 -11.09
N GLU A 80 13.15 -7.25 -12.20
CA GLU A 80 12.94 -6.61 -13.51
C GLU A 80 11.55 -6.89 -14.08
N GLY A 81 10.99 -8.07 -13.83
CA GLY A 81 9.66 -8.44 -14.28
C GLY A 81 8.51 -7.80 -13.50
N PHE A 82 8.78 -7.17 -12.36
CA PHE A 82 7.75 -6.54 -11.55
C PHE A 82 7.54 -5.08 -11.95
N ASP A 83 6.33 -4.78 -12.45
CA ASP A 83 5.95 -3.42 -12.84
C ASP A 83 5.50 -2.58 -11.62
N PHE A 84 6.45 -1.86 -11.03
CA PHE A 84 6.15 -0.88 -9.98
C PHE A 84 5.26 0.29 -10.46
N GLY A 85 5.10 0.49 -11.78
CA GLY A 85 4.22 1.52 -12.35
C GLY A 85 2.74 1.30 -12.05
N LEU A 86 2.36 0.08 -11.62
CA LEU A 86 1.02 -0.25 -11.14
C LEU A 86 0.74 0.27 -9.71
N ILE A 87 1.76 0.82 -9.03
CA ILE A 87 1.68 1.30 -7.65
C ILE A 87 2.02 2.80 -7.63
N ARG A 88 1.14 3.58 -6.99
CA ARG A 88 1.37 5.00 -6.77
C ARG A 88 2.30 5.19 -5.57
N LEU A 89 3.58 5.36 -5.84
CA LEU A 89 4.58 5.65 -4.81
C LEU A 89 4.43 7.09 -4.30
N ALA A 90 4.50 7.25 -2.98
CA ALA A 90 4.37 8.54 -2.32
C ALA A 90 5.51 8.77 -1.31
N GLU A 91 5.99 10.00 -1.24
CA GLU A 91 6.92 10.43 -0.19
C GLU A 91 6.20 10.47 1.17
N THR A 92 6.94 10.14 2.24
CA THR A 92 6.40 10.18 3.61
C THR A 92 7.25 11.12 4.48
N PRO A 93 6.67 12.18 5.07
CA PRO A 93 7.42 13.12 5.88
C PRO A 93 8.01 12.46 7.14
N PRO A 94 9.33 12.55 7.39
CA PRO A 94 9.96 11.87 8.52
C PRO A 94 9.37 12.22 9.89
N ALA A 95 8.93 13.48 10.08
CA ALA A 95 8.31 13.91 11.33
C ALA A 95 6.98 13.18 11.60
N GLY A 96 6.08 13.13 10.61
CA GLY A 96 4.79 12.44 10.76
C GLY A 96 4.95 10.92 10.91
N VAL A 97 5.94 10.34 10.23
CA VAL A 97 6.32 8.94 10.40
C VAL A 97 6.84 8.67 11.81
N PHE A 98 7.71 9.53 12.34
CA PHE A 98 8.25 9.41 13.69
C PHE A 98 7.14 9.47 14.76
N ASP A 99 6.20 10.40 14.63
CA ASP A 99 5.09 10.56 15.57
C ASP A 99 4.22 9.29 15.65
N LEU A 100 3.88 8.71 14.49
CA LEU A 100 3.12 7.46 14.43
C LEU A 100 3.94 6.27 14.91
N ALA A 101 5.22 6.19 14.58
CA ALA A 101 6.13 5.15 15.05
C ALA A 101 6.21 5.12 16.58
N GLN A 102 6.36 6.28 17.21
CA GLN A 102 6.38 6.40 18.66
C GLN A 102 5.03 6.01 19.28
N ARG A 103 3.93 6.55 18.76
CA ARG A 103 2.58 6.32 19.30
C ARG A 103 2.17 4.85 19.23
N TYR A 104 2.42 4.19 18.11
CA TYR A 104 2.02 2.81 17.86
C TYR A 104 3.13 1.78 18.10
N ARG A 105 4.29 2.23 18.59
CA ARG A 105 5.50 1.42 18.82
C ARG A 105 5.94 0.65 17.57
N LEU A 106 5.79 1.25 16.39
CA LEU A 106 6.14 0.67 15.10
C LEU A 106 7.58 1.01 14.72
N SER A 107 8.14 0.26 13.77
CA SER A 107 9.35 0.74 13.09
C SER A 107 9.02 1.97 12.24
N ALA A 108 10.02 2.77 11.86
CA ALA A 108 9.81 3.88 10.93
C ALA A 108 9.30 3.40 9.57
N TYR A 109 9.66 2.18 9.15
CA TYR A 109 9.19 1.57 7.91
C TYR A 109 7.68 1.26 7.99
N ASP A 110 7.25 0.51 9.00
CA ASP A 110 5.83 0.19 9.20
C ASP A 110 4.99 1.47 9.40
N ALA A 111 5.53 2.44 10.14
CA ALA A 111 4.87 3.72 10.37
C ALA A 111 4.73 4.57 9.09
N SER A 112 5.59 4.38 8.08
CA SER A 112 5.46 5.06 6.79
C SER A 112 4.23 4.58 6.01
N TYR A 113 3.93 3.27 6.06
CA TYR A 113 2.70 2.71 5.50
C TYR A 113 1.46 3.21 6.26
N LEU A 114 1.51 3.21 7.59
CA LEU A 114 0.43 3.75 8.41
C LEU A 114 0.19 5.24 8.13
N TRP A 115 1.24 6.04 8.04
CA TRP A 115 1.15 7.46 7.73
C TRP A 115 0.45 7.69 6.39
N LEU A 116 0.84 6.96 5.36
CA LEU A 116 0.24 7.09 4.04
C LEU A 116 -1.24 6.65 4.04
N ALA A 117 -1.59 5.61 4.80
CA ALA A 117 -2.97 5.14 4.91
C ALA A 117 -3.86 6.19 5.59
N VAL A 118 -3.34 6.87 6.61
CA VAL A 118 -3.99 7.98 7.31
C VAL A 118 -4.19 9.18 6.38
N GLU A 119 -3.14 9.59 5.67
CA GLU A 119 -3.17 10.73 4.74
C GLU A 119 -4.19 10.52 3.61
N LEU A 120 -4.23 9.31 3.04
CA LEU A 120 -5.16 8.96 1.97
C LEU A 120 -6.57 8.60 2.47
N ARG A 121 -6.76 8.49 3.80
CA ARG A 121 -7.95 7.87 4.41
C ARG A 121 -8.34 6.55 3.74
N ALA A 122 -7.34 5.71 3.52
CA ALA A 122 -7.44 4.49 2.73
C ALA A 122 -7.14 3.26 3.61
N PRO A 123 -7.73 2.08 3.33
CA PRO A 123 -7.37 0.86 4.02
C PRO A 123 -5.89 0.51 3.82
N LEU A 124 -5.30 -0.12 4.83
CA LEU A 124 -3.95 -0.69 4.79
C LEU A 124 -4.03 -2.20 4.61
N LEU A 125 -3.35 -2.72 3.60
CA LEU A 125 -3.28 -4.14 3.25
C LEU A 125 -1.89 -4.66 3.65
N THR A 126 -1.84 -5.48 4.70
CA THR A 126 -0.60 -6.01 5.27
C THR A 126 -0.82 -7.41 5.86
N PHE A 127 0.23 -8.25 5.84
CA PHE A 127 0.27 -9.50 6.61
C PHE A 127 0.87 -9.33 8.03
N ASP A 128 1.35 -8.14 8.39
CA ASP A 128 1.87 -7.86 9.73
C ASP A 128 0.72 -7.52 10.69
N GLY A 129 0.48 -8.41 11.66
CA GLY A 129 -0.60 -8.25 12.63
C GLY A 129 -0.46 -7.04 13.56
N LYS A 130 0.78 -6.61 13.86
CA LYS A 130 1.03 -5.44 14.70
C LYS A 130 0.71 -4.15 13.93
N LEU A 131 1.13 -4.07 12.67
CA LEU A 131 0.79 -2.97 11.79
C LEU A 131 -0.72 -2.92 11.51
N ALA A 132 -1.36 -4.06 11.25
CA ALA A 132 -2.81 -4.14 11.07
C ALA A 132 -3.58 -3.64 12.31
N THR A 133 -3.14 -4.01 13.51
CA THR A 133 -3.75 -3.56 14.77
C THR A 133 -3.59 -2.04 14.95
N ALA A 134 -2.39 -1.51 14.67
CA ALA A 134 -2.13 -0.07 14.74
C ALA A 134 -2.97 0.72 13.73
N ALA A 135 -3.12 0.21 12.50
CA ALA A 135 -3.95 0.81 11.47
C ALA A 135 -5.42 0.84 11.87
N ALA A 136 -5.95 -0.27 12.40
CA ALA A 136 -7.34 -0.33 12.86
C ALA A 136 -7.62 0.71 13.97
N ASP A 137 -6.76 0.81 14.98
CA ASP A 137 -6.90 1.81 16.04
C ASP A 137 -6.77 3.24 15.50
N CYS A 138 -5.80 3.50 14.62
CA CYS A 138 -5.60 4.83 14.05
C CYS A 138 -6.79 5.27 13.21
N MET A 139 -7.35 4.36 12.39
CA MET A 139 -8.46 4.66 11.49
C MET A 139 -9.77 4.95 12.22
N VAL A 140 -10.03 4.28 13.34
CA VAL A 140 -11.22 4.55 14.17
C VAL A 140 -11.14 5.94 14.81
N ASN A 141 -9.93 6.42 15.09
CA ASN A 141 -9.67 7.70 15.75
C ASN A 141 -9.32 8.83 14.78
N LEU A 142 -9.51 8.64 13.47
CA LEU A 142 -9.24 9.66 12.45
C LEU A 142 -10.20 10.85 12.63
N PRO A 143 -9.70 12.09 12.73
CA PRO A 143 -10.57 13.25 12.68
C PRO A 143 -11.28 13.32 11.31
N PRO A 144 -12.50 13.89 11.27
CA PRO A 144 -13.22 14.07 10.02
C PRO A 144 -12.41 14.95 9.04
N PRO A 145 -12.71 14.89 7.73
CA PRO A 145 -12.08 15.76 6.75
C PRO A 145 -12.19 17.22 7.17
N GLU A 146 -11.05 17.93 7.20
CA GLU A 146 -11.05 19.37 7.33
C GLU A 146 -11.91 19.93 6.18
N GLY A 147 -12.99 20.65 6.53
CA GLY A 147 -13.99 21.15 5.57
C GLY A 147 -15.43 20.69 5.79
N THR A 148 -15.69 19.72 6.68
CA THR A 148 -17.06 19.39 7.09
C THR A 148 -17.54 20.37 8.16
N ASN A 149 -17.98 21.56 7.76
CA ASN A 149 -18.75 22.43 8.66
C ASN A 149 -20.00 21.65 9.10
N PRO A 150 -20.35 21.58 10.40
CA PRO A 150 -21.65 21.06 10.78
C PRO A 150 -22.70 21.97 10.15
N THR A 151 -23.49 21.41 9.23
CA THR A 151 -24.69 22.08 8.71
C THR A 151 -25.57 22.39 9.93
N PRO A 152 -26.06 23.65 10.08
CA PRO A 152 -26.87 24.04 11.22
C PRO A 152 -28.19 23.26 11.32
#